data_AF-A0A3D2J8E3-F1
#
_entry.id   AF-A0A3D2J8E3-F1
#
_cell.length_a   1.000
_cell.length_b   1.000
_cell.length_c   1.000
_cell.angle_alpha   90.00
_cell.angle_beta   90.00
_cell.angle_gamma   90.00
#
_symmetry.space_group_name_H-M   'P 1'
#
loop_
_entity.id
_entity.type
_entity.pdbx_description
1 polymer ?
#
loop_
_entity_poly.entity_id
_entity_poly.type
_entity_poly.pdbx_seq_one_letter_code
_entity_poly.pdbx_strand_id
1 'polypeptide(L)' 'MEQVKERIGADVAIVFGQTESSATITLTRPEDSFELKSETVGVPLPHIDVKIISPVTGEVLPCSERGELCCRGFLVMQGY' A
#
# COMPACT_ATOMS: atom_id res chain seq x y z
N MET A 1 -6.60 16.56 -0.05
CA MET A 1 -6.19 16.42 1.37
C MET A 1 -5.89 17.76 2.03
N GLU A 2 -5.43 18.79 1.31
CA GLU A 2 -5.18 20.12 1.87
C GLU A 2 -6.40 20.71 2.59
N GLN A 3 -7.57 20.71 1.94
CA GLN A 3 -8.81 21.20 2.57
C GLN A 3 -9.19 20.44 3.85
N VAL A 4 -8.86 19.14 3.94
CA VAL A 4 -9.11 18.33 5.14
C VAL A 4 -8.16 18.77 6.25
N LYS A 5 -6.88 18.95 5.93
CA LYS A 5 -5.88 19.43 6.88
C LYS A 5 -6.20 20.83 7.42
N GLU A 6 -6.63 21.75 6.55
CA GLU A 6 -7.03 23.10 6.93
C GLU A 6 -8.28 23.11 7.82
N ARG A 7 -9.29 22.30 7.51
CA ARG A 7 -10.59 22.33 8.21
C ARG A 7 -10.63 21.49 9.48
N ILE A 8 -9.90 20.38 9.52
CA ILE A 8 -9.92 19.40 10.61
C ILE A 8 -8.68 19.52 11.50
N GLY A 9 -7.60 20.14 11.02
CA GLY A 9 -6.34 20.27 11.77
C GLY A 9 -5.54 18.97 11.90
N ALA A 10 -5.90 17.94 11.13
CA ALA A 10 -5.26 16.63 11.15
C ALA A 10 -4.68 16.28 9.78
N ASP A 11 -3.56 15.55 9.77
CA ASP A 11 -3.00 15.03 8.53
C ASP A 11 -3.72 13.75 8.10
N VAL A 12 -3.63 13.45 6.80
CA VAL A 12 -4.27 12.28 6.19
C VAL A 12 -3.20 11.22 5.90
N ALA A 13 -3.57 9.95 6.05
CA ALA A 13 -2.80 8.83 5.54
C ALA A 13 -3.64 8.03 4.55
N ILE A 14 -3.01 7.56 3.48
CA ILE A 14 -3.61 6.64 2.51
C ILE A 14 -3.20 5.22 2.86
N VAL A 15 -4.20 4.35 2.89
CA VAL A 15 -4.05 2.92 3.11
C VAL A 15 -4.47 2.18 1.85
N PHE A 16 -3.79 1.07 1.58
CA PHE A 16 -4.22 0.10 0.59
C PHE A 16 -4.11 -1.31 1.17
N GLY A 17 -5.11 -2.13 0.88
CA GLY A 17 -5.18 -3.51 1.31
C GLY A 17 -6.49 -4.15 0.88
N GLN A 18 -6.70 -5.36 1.35
CA GLN A 18 -7.81 -6.22 0.98
C GLN A 18 -8.36 -6.90 2.23
N THR A 19 -9.61 -7.36 2.20
CA THR A 19 -10.23 -8.09 3.32
C THR A 19 -9.43 -9.35 3.65
N GLU A 20 -8.95 -10.02 2.62
CA GLU A 20 -8.12 -11.23 2.65
C GLU A 20 -6.72 -11.00 3.23
N SER A 21 -6.36 -9.74 3.44
CA SER A 21 -5.08 -9.30 4.01
C SER A 21 -5.32 -8.43 5.24
N SER A 22 -6.36 -8.71 6.04
CA SER A 22 -6.68 -7.97 7.27
C SER A 22 -6.70 -6.44 7.06
N ALA A 23 -7.36 -6.00 5.98
CA ALA A 23 -7.64 -4.62 5.57
C ALA A 23 -6.45 -3.77 5.09
N THR A 24 -5.23 -3.90 5.60
CA THR A 24 -4.14 -2.96 5.26
C THR A 24 -2.81 -3.67 5.01
N ILE A 25 -2.29 -3.50 3.79
CA ILE A 25 -0.99 -3.99 3.34
C ILE A 25 0.02 -2.84 3.35
N THR A 26 -0.36 -1.68 2.80
CA THR A 26 0.51 -0.49 2.69
C THR A 26 -0.13 0.75 3.30
N LEU A 27 0.73 1.68 3.74
CA LEU A 27 0.35 2.93 4.38
C LEU A 27 1.35 4.04 4.01
N THR A 28 0.86 5.22 3.65
CA THR A 28 1.70 6.44 3.51
C THR A 28 2.15 6.94 4.87
N ARG A 29 3.37 7.44 4.98
CA ARG A 29 3.96 7.88 6.24
C ARG A 29 3.52 9.30 6.61
N PRO A 30 3.50 9.66 7.90
CA PRO A 30 3.21 11.02 8.34
C PRO A 30 4.11 12.08 7.67
N GLU A 31 5.39 11.76 7.49
CA GLU A 31 6.42 12.61 6.90
C GLU A 31 6.42 12.69 5.37
N ASP A 32 5.60 11.88 4.67
CA ASP A 32 5.52 11.93 3.21
C ASP A 32 4.99 13.29 2.74
N SER A 33 5.48 13.76 1.59
CA SER A 33 4.98 14.99 0.98
C SER A 33 3.51 14.84 0.55
N PHE A 34 2.85 15.97 0.30
CA PHE A 34 1.49 15.93 -0.21
C PHE A 34 1.40 15.16 -1.54
N GLU A 35 2.36 15.38 -2.45
CA GLU A 35 2.41 14.70 -3.75
C GLU A 35 2.48 13.19 -3.55
N LEU A 36 3.41 12.70 -2.73
CA LEU A 36 3.54 11.27 -2.43
C LEU A 36 2.26 10.67 -1.83
N LYS A 37 1.63 11.37 -0.89
CA LYS A 37 0.34 10.94 -0.30
C LYS A 37 -0.80 10.95 -1.33
N SER A 38 -0.74 11.82 -2.33
CA SER A 38 -1.78 11.95 -3.35
C SER A 38 -1.63 10.99 -4.54
N GLU A 39 -0.40 10.56 -4.84
CA GLU A 39 -0.06 9.77 -6.02
C GLU A 39 0.27 8.31 -5.71
N THR A 40 0.48 7.96 -4.44
CA THR A 40 0.89 6.61 -4.02
C THR A 40 0.02 6.06 -2.90
N VAL A 41 0.16 4.75 -2.64
CA VAL A 41 -0.46 4.05 -1.51
C VAL A 41 0.53 3.76 -0.38
N GLY A 42 1.68 4.44 -0.40
CA GLY A 42 2.73 4.30 0.59
C GLY A 42 3.52 3.00 0.49
N VAL A 43 4.01 2.53 1.63
CA VAL A 43 4.95 1.40 1.73
C VAL A 43 4.35 0.26 2.55
N PRO A 44 4.86 -0.98 2.42
CA PRO A 44 4.40 -2.10 3.24
C PRO A 44 4.51 -1.79 4.74
N LEU A 45 3.51 -2.22 5.53
CA LEU A 45 3.58 -2.12 6.99
C LEU A 45 4.72 -3.01 7.53
N PRO A 46 5.18 -2.79 8.78
CA PRO A 46 6.18 -3.64 9.40
C PRO A 46 5.82 -5.13 9.34
N HIS A 47 6.81 -5.97 9.06
CA HIS A 47 6.66 -7.44 8.95
C HIS A 47 5.79 -7.91 7.76
N ILE A 48 5.58 -7.06 6.77
CA ILE A 48 4.92 -7.40 5.51
C ILE A 48 5.92 -7.28 4.37
N ASP A 49 6.00 -8.32 3.54
CA ASP A 49 6.70 -8.27 2.27
C ASP A 49 5.72 -8.07 1.12
N VAL A 50 6.14 -7.29 0.12
CA VAL A 50 5.40 -7.10 -1.12
C VAL A 50 6.32 -7.35 -2.31
N LYS A 51 5.78 -7.97 -3.35
CA LYS A 51 6.42 -8.06 -4.67
C LYS A 51 5.41 -7.70 -5.76
N ILE A 52 5.93 -7.25 -6.90
CA ILE A 52 5.16 -7.08 -8.13
C ILE A 52 5.52 -8.21 -9.09
N ILE A 53 4.53 -8.91 -9.61
CA ILE A 53 4.74 -10.02 -10.56
C ILE A 53 4.03 -9.80 -11.89
N SER A 54 4.51 -10.45 -12.94
CA SER A 54 3.74 -10.63 -14.17
C SER A 54 2.59 -11.62 -13.91
N PRO A 55 1.33 -11.28 -14.20
CA PRO A 55 0.21 -12.21 -14.05
C PRO A 55 0.23 -13.34 -15.09
N VAL A 56 1.04 -13.22 -16.14
CA VAL A 56 1.16 -14.22 -17.21
C VAL A 56 2.26 -15.23 -16.90
N THR A 57 3.42 -14.77 -16.42
CA THR A 57 4.59 -15.65 -16.19
C THR A 57 4.82 -16.00 -14.73
N GLY A 58 4.26 -15.22 -13.79
CA GLY A 58 4.51 -15.35 -12.35
C GLY A 58 5.88 -14.81 -11.89
N GLU A 59 6.69 -14.28 -12.80
CA GLU A 59 8.03 -13.76 -12.49
C GLU A 59 7.96 -12.37 -11.83
N VAL A 60 8.94 -12.08 -10.98
CA VAL A 60 9.08 -10.77 -10.32
C VAL A 60 9.50 -9.72 -11.34
N LEU A 61 8.77 -8.62 -11.39
CA LEU A 61 9.07 -7.50 -12.28
C LEU A 61 10.06 -6.50 -11.64
N PRO A 62 10.89 -5.82 -12.45
CA PRO A 62 11.70 -4.69 -11.99
C PRO A 62 10.86 -3.56 -11.38
N CYS A 63 11.52 -2.69 -10.61
CA CYS A 63 10.88 -1.45 -10.14
C CYS A 63 10.33 -0.63 -11.31
N SER A 64 9.23 0.07 -11.08
CA SER A 64 8.51 0.91 -12.05
C SER A 64 7.77 0.18 -13.18
N GLU A 65 7.81 -1.15 -13.23
CA GLU A 65 6.97 -1.94 -14.12
C GLU A 65 5.59 -2.22 -13.50
N ARG A 66 4.55 -2.23 -14.33
CA ARG A 66 3.18 -2.54 -13.90
C ARG A 66 2.96 -4.04 -13.85
N GLY A 67 2.49 -4.54 -12.71
CA GLY A 67 2.12 -5.94 -12.53
C GLY A 67 1.11 -6.15 -11.41
N GLU A 68 1.00 -7.39 -10.96
CA GLU A 68 0.15 -7.80 -9.85
C GLU A 68 0.90 -7.66 -8.52
N LEU A 69 0.25 -7.02 -7.54
CA LEU A 69 0.76 -6.90 -6.19
C LEU A 69 0.49 -8.19 -5.42
N CYS A 70 1.53 -8.86 -4.95
CA CYS A 70 1.42 -9.98 -4.02
C CYS A 70 2.01 -9.57 -2.67
N CYS A 71 1.30 -9.87 -1.59
CA CYS A 71 1.79 -9.64 -0.23
C CYS A 71 2.02 -10.94 0.54
N ARG A 72 2.90 -10.89 1.52
CA ARG A 72 3.17 -11.97 2.48
C ARG A 72 3.35 -11.37 3.86
N GLY A 73 2.72 -11.97 4.86
CA GLY A 73 2.87 -11.57 6.26
C GLY A 73 1.76 -12.17 7.12
N PHE A 74 1.74 -11.78 8.40
CA PHE A 74 0.73 -12.26 9.36
C PHE A 74 -0.70 -11.83 9.00
N LEU A 75 -0.85 -10.78 8.17
CA LEU A 75 -2.14 -10.22 7.76
C LEU A 75 -2.93 -11.11 6.78
N VAL A 76 -2.25 -12.04 6.09
CA VAL A 76 -2.87 -12.86 5.06
C VAL A 76 -3.79 -13.90 5.73
N MET A 77 -5.05 -13.92 5.30
CA MET A 77 -6.04 -14.86 5.80
C MET A 77 -5.62 -16.31 5.52
N GLN A 78 -6.12 -17.25 6.32
CA GLN A 78 -5.81 -18.68 6.17
C GLN A 78 -6.62 -19.36 5.06
N GLY A 79 -7.74 -18.78 4.63
CA GLY A 79 -8.60 -19.35 3.60
C GLY A 79 -9.83 -18.47 3.36
N TYR A 80 -10.58 -18.84 2.33
CA TYR A 80 -11.92 -18.30 2.03
C TYR A 80 -13.00 -19.05 2.81
#